data_AF-A0A959EUF3-F1
#
_entry.id   AF-A0A959EUF3-F1
#
_cell.length_a   1.000
_cell.length_b   1.000
_cell.length_c   1.000
_cell.angle_alpha   90.00
_cell.angle_beta   90.00
_cell.angle_gamma   90.00
#
_symmetry.space_group_name_H-M   'P 1'
#
loop_
_entity.id
_entity.type
_entity.pdbx_description
1 polymer ?
#
loop_
_entity_poly.entity_id
_entity_poly.type
_entity_poly.pdbx_seq_one_letter_code
_entity_poly.pdbx_strand_id
1 'polypeptide(L)'
;YIYLKYGRPDDIISEWNDPSAPPYEIWSYNEFPQTRQSNVRFIFYNPSLAGGDFVLLHSTARGELNNPQWEVELYRNAPNEIEGSNYIDGTEMQDNFGRQARRRFRDF
;
A
#
# COMPACT_ATOMS: atom_id res chain seq x y z
N TYR A 1 7.81 12.26 1.96
CA TYR A 1 7.88 12.85 3.32
C TYR A 1 8.24 11.83 4.39
N ILE A 2 7.79 10.57 4.31
CA ILE A 2 8.06 9.51 5.30
C ILE A 2 9.56 9.25 5.53
N TYR A 3 10.37 9.15 4.46
CA TYR A 3 11.82 8.96 4.57
C TYR A 3 12.53 10.03 5.40
N LEU A 4 12.14 11.29 5.23
CA LEU A 4 12.75 12.41 5.97
C LEU A 4 12.33 12.44 7.44
N LYS A 5 11.12 11.94 7.74
CA LYS A 5 10.54 11.95 9.08
C LYS A 5 11.02 10.77 9.95
N TYR A 6 11.15 9.61 9.33
CA TYR A 6 11.40 8.34 10.04
C TYR A 6 12.73 7.67 9.69
N GLY A 7 13.42 8.16 8.65
CA GLY A 7 14.67 7.60 8.17
C GLY A 7 14.48 6.48 7.17
N ARG A 8 15.51 5.64 7.05
CA ARG A 8 15.52 4.49 6.15
C ARG A 8 14.68 3.35 6.74
N PRO A 9 13.75 2.75 5.97
CA PRO A 9 13.05 1.53 6.38
C PRO A 9 13.99 0.31 6.45
N ASP A 10 13.57 -0.70 7.21
CA ASP A 10 14.29 -1.97 7.31
C ASP A 10 14.22 -2.74 5.98
N ASP A 11 13.03 -2.79 5.37
CA ASP A 11 12.80 -3.42 4.06
C ASP A 11 11.99 -2.52 3.12
N ILE A 12 12.29 -2.63 1.83
CA ILE A 12 11.59 -1.91 0.75
C ILE A 12 11.27 -2.92 -0.34
N ILE A 13 9.99 -3.12 -0.60
CA ILE A 13 9.51 -3.84 -1.77
C ILE A 13 8.97 -2.83 -2.76
N SER A 14 9.58 -2.72 -3.93
CA SER A 14 9.06 -1.94 -5.05
C SER A 14 8.47 -2.88 -6.09
N GLU A 15 7.18 -2.74 -6.38
CA GLU A 15 6.49 -3.52 -7.40
C GLU A 15 6.09 -2.62 -8.57
N TRP A 16 6.56 -3.01 -9.75
CA TRP A 16 6.36 -2.26 -11.00
C TRP A 16 5.65 -3.10 -12.06
N ASN A 17 5.57 -4.43 -11.85
CA ASN A 17 5.11 -5.38 -12.85
C ASN A 17 3.71 -5.93 -12.54
N ASP A 18 2.99 -5.33 -11.60
CA ASP A 18 1.59 -5.69 -11.35
C ASP A 18 0.72 -5.13 -12.48
N PRO A 19 0.10 -5.96 -13.34
CA PRO A 19 -0.72 -5.48 -14.45
C PRO A 19 -2.06 -4.89 -13.97
N SER A 20 -2.47 -5.18 -12.74
CA SER A 20 -3.75 -4.77 -12.16
C SER A 20 -3.64 -3.53 -11.29
N ALA A 21 -2.43 -3.11 -10.91
CA ALA A 21 -2.16 -1.94 -10.09
C ALA A 21 -1.13 -1.01 -10.74
N PRO A 22 -1.18 0.31 -10.45
CA PRO A 22 -0.04 1.17 -10.74
C PRO A 22 1.17 0.75 -9.91
N PRO A 23 2.40 1.18 -10.27
CA PRO A 23 3.59 0.91 -9.46
C PRO A 23 3.41 1.37 -8.01
N TYR A 24 3.83 0.53 -7.08
CA TYR A 24 3.72 0.77 -5.65
C TYR A 24 4.97 0.31 -4.89
N GLU A 25 5.18 0.91 -3.73
CA GLU A 25 6.26 0.56 -2.82
C GLU A 25 5.72 0.27 -1.43
N ILE A 26 6.18 -0.81 -0.83
CA ILE A 26 5.86 -1.18 0.55
C ILE A 26 7.14 -1.04 1.36
N TRP A 27 7.09 -0.19 2.37
CA TRP A 27 8.19 0.05 3.28
C TRP A 27 7.83 -0.54 4.64
N SER A 28 8.70 -1.36 5.21
CA SER A 28 8.51 -1.95 6.53
C SER A 28 9.57 -1.47 7.52
N TYR A 29 9.13 -1.30 8.76
CA TYR A 29 9.96 -0.94 9.90
C TYR A 29 9.69 -1.95 11.01
N ASN A 30 10.71 -2.72 11.37
CA ASN A 30 10.64 -3.71 12.44
C ASN A 30 10.46 -3.01 13.79
N GLU A 31 11.25 -1.97 14.03
CA GLU A 31 11.13 -1.09 15.17
C GLU A 31 10.82 0.34 14.71
N PHE A 32 9.83 0.97 15.33
CA PHE A 32 9.41 2.32 15.02
C PHE A 32 9.39 3.18 16.30
N PRO A 33 10.57 3.67 16.74
CA PRO A 33 10.74 4.34 18.04
C PRO A 33 9.86 5.57 18.22
N GLN A 34 9.56 6.29 17.14
CA GLN A 34 8.82 7.56 17.15
C GLN A 34 7.40 7.39 17.68
N THR A 35 6.76 6.25 17.44
CA THR A 35 5.42 5.94 17.97
C THR A 35 5.42 4.74 18.92
N ARG A 36 6.61 4.20 19.25
CA ARG A 36 6.80 2.99 20.06
C ARG A 36 6.01 1.79 19.51
N GLN A 37 5.95 1.67 18.19
CA GLN A 37 5.34 0.54 17.52
C GLN A 37 6.42 -0.37 16.95
N SER A 38 6.05 -1.62 16.70
CA SER A 38 6.82 -2.56 15.90
C SER A 38 6.01 -2.96 14.67
N ASN A 39 6.68 -3.53 13.66
CA ASN A 39 6.07 -4.02 12.42
C ASN A 39 5.20 -2.94 11.74
N VAL A 40 5.72 -1.72 11.72
CA VAL A 40 5.06 -0.59 11.06
C VAL A 40 5.28 -0.70 9.55
N ARG A 41 4.22 -0.50 8.79
CA ARG A 41 4.21 -0.68 7.34
C ARG A 41 3.59 0.54 6.69
N PHE A 42 4.15 0.91 5.56
CA PHE A 42 3.65 1.97 4.69
C PHE A 42 3.53 1.41 3.29
N ILE A 43 2.47 1.79 2.58
CA ILE A 43 2.34 1.55 1.17
C ILE A 43 2.17 2.87 0.44
N PHE A 44 2.98 3.06 -0.58
CA PHE A 44 2.96 4.21 -1.48
C PHE A 44 2.62 3.74 -2.88
N TYR A 45 1.93 4.57 -3.65
CA TYR A 45 1.58 4.26 -5.04
C TYR A 45 1.71 5.49 -5.93
N ASN A 46 1.83 5.27 -7.23
CA ASN A 46 1.85 6.35 -8.22
C ASN A 46 0.54 6.39 -9.04
N PRO A 47 -0.44 7.23 -8.66
CA PRO A 47 -1.73 7.30 -9.35
C PRO A 47 -1.65 7.92 -10.75
N SER A 48 -0.62 8.73 -11.03
CA SER A 48 -0.52 9.51 -12.26
C SER A 48 0.26 8.80 -13.36
N LEU A 49 1.07 7.76 -13.05
CA LEU A 49 2.02 7.06 -13.94
C LEU A 49 3.06 7.96 -14.65
N ALA A 50 2.84 9.28 -14.73
CA ALA A 50 3.59 10.24 -15.52
C ALA A 50 4.48 11.16 -14.69
N GLY A 51 4.17 11.36 -13.40
CA GLY A 51 4.89 12.30 -12.53
C GLY A 51 6.01 11.68 -11.69
N GLY A 52 6.11 10.35 -11.63
CA GLY A 52 7.06 9.67 -10.72
C GLY A 52 6.79 9.86 -9.22
N ASP A 53 5.78 10.65 -8.85
CA ASP A 53 5.46 10.96 -7.47
C ASP A 53 4.69 9.81 -6.80
N PHE A 54 5.36 9.13 -5.87
CA PHE A 54 4.75 8.16 -4.98
C PHE A 54 4.04 8.89 -3.83
N VAL A 55 2.74 8.67 -3.71
CA VAL A 55 1.91 9.23 -2.63
C VAL A 55 1.62 8.15 -1.59
N LEU A 56 1.53 8.55 -0.31
CA LEU A 56 1.16 7.61 0.75
C LEU A 56 -0.29 7.18 0.56
N LEU A 57 -0.50 5.88 0.41
CA LEU A 57 -1.81 5.28 0.27
C LEU A 57 -2.34 4.79 1.61
N HIS A 58 -1.51 4.08 2.38
CA HIS A 58 -1.89 3.56 3.69
C HIS A 58 -0.68 3.32 4.59
N SER A 59 -0.91 3.40 5.90
CA SER A 59 0.06 3.07 6.92
C SER A 59 -0.57 2.43 8.16
N THR A 60 0.23 1.59 8.84
CA THR A 60 -0.11 1.05 10.17
C THR A 60 0.50 1.88 11.32
N ALA A 61 1.25 2.93 11.00
CA ALA A 61 1.81 3.86 11.97
C ALA A 61 0.71 4.70 12.63
N ARG A 62 0.78 4.85 13.95
CA ARG A 62 -0.09 5.74 14.73
C ARG A 62 0.20 7.18 14.37
N GLY A 63 -0.85 7.92 14.04
CA GLY A 63 -0.74 9.34 13.67
C GLY A 63 -0.37 9.59 12.21
N GLU A 64 -0.31 8.55 11.38
CA GLU A 64 -0.18 8.64 9.92
C GLU A 64 -1.49 8.22 9.24
N LEU A 65 -1.54 8.37 7.91
CA LEU A 65 -2.74 8.03 7.12
C LEU A 65 -3.05 6.53 7.26
N ASN A 66 -4.19 6.20 7.87
CA ASN A 66 -4.71 4.84 7.93
C ASN A 66 -5.95 4.74 7.03
N ASN A 67 -5.75 4.28 5.81
CA ASN A 67 -6.84 4.07 4.84
C ASN A 67 -7.22 2.58 4.78
N PRO A 68 -8.29 2.12 5.43
CA PRO A 68 -8.68 0.70 5.37
C PRO A 68 -9.12 0.24 3.97
N GLN A 69 -9.47 1.15 3.06
CA GLN A 69 -9.87 0.86 1.68
C GLN A 69 -8.73 1.01 0.67
N TRP A 70 -7.48 1.02 1.15
CA TRP A 70 -6.31 1.21 0.31
C TRP A 70 -6.20 0.19 -0.83
N GLU A 71 -6.61 -1.06 -0.60
CA GLU A 71 -6.63 -2.08 -1.64
C GLU A 71 -7.55 -1.65 -2.79
N VAL A 72 -8.73 -1.13 -2.46
CA VAL A 72 -9.69 -0.66 -3.47
C VAL A 72 -9.13 0.51 -4.27
N GLU A 73 -8.48 1.46 -3.60
CA GLU A 73 -7.84 2.60 -4.25
C GLU A 73 -6.66 2.21 -5.15
N LEU A 74 -5.84 1.25 -4.72
CA LEU A 74 -4.71 0.76 -5.50
C LEU A 74 -5.19 0.12 -6.81
N TYR A 75 -6.21 -0.75 -6.73
CA TYR A 75 -6.73 -1.48 -7.89
C TYR A 75 -7.93 -0.76 -8.56
N ARG A 76 -8.15 0.53 -8.30
CA ARG A 76 -9.28 1.30 -8.85
C ARG A 76 -9.36 1.31 -10.39
N ASN A 77 -8.20 1.16 -11.06
CA ASN A 77 -8.10 1.13 -12.52
C ASN A 77 -8.39 -0.26 -13.11
N ALA A 78 -8.65 -1.27 -12.27
CA ALA A 78 -9.11 -2.60 -12.63
C ALA A 78 -10.57 -2.84 -12.17
N PRO A 79 -11.56 -2.06 -12.67
CA PRO A 79 -12.94 -2.08 -12.16
C PRO A 79 -13.69 -3.41 -12.41
N ASN A 80 -13.21 -4.24 -13.33
CA ASN A 80 -13.84 -5.53 -13.69
C ASN A 80 -13.51 -6.68 -12.73
N GLU A 81 -12.70 -6.43 -11.70
CA GLU A 81 -12.15 -7.47 -10.82
C GLU A 81 -12.35 -7.13 -9.33
N ILE A 82 -13.38 -6.35 -9.01
CA ILE A 82 -13.75 -5.98 -7.63
C ILE A 82 -14.61 -7.09 -7.06
N GLU A 83 -14.24 -7.63 -5.89
CA GLU A 83 -15.02 -8.71 -5.26
C GLU A 83 -16.32 -8.14 -4.68
N GLY A 84 -17.45 -8.62 -5.19
CA GLY A 84 -18.78 -8.26 -4.70
C GLY A 84 -19.43 -7.11 -5.47
N SER A 85 -20.75 -7.20 -5.60
CA SER A 85 -21.62 -6.29 -6.38
C SER A 85 -21.68 -4.85 -5.85
N ASN A 86 -20.90 -4.50 -4.82
CA ASN A 86 -21.01 -3.25 -4.07
C ASN A 86 -19.62 -2.60 -3.88
N TYR A 87 -19.23 -1.73 -4.81
CA TYR A 87 -18.08 -0.81 -4.73
C TYR A 87 -18.11 0.11 -3.48
N ILE A 88 -19.28 0.23 -2.83
CA ILE A 88 -19.56 1.25 -1.80
C ILE A 88 -19.01 0.84 -0.41
N ASP A 89 -18.96 -0.45 -0.08
CA ASP A 89 -18.55 -0.96 1.25
C ASP A 89 -17.36 -1.94 1.20
N GLY A 90 -16.80 -2.20 0.02
CA GLY A 90 -15.65 -3.08 -0.13
C GLY A 90 -14.40 -2.46 0.50
N THR A 91 -13.76 -3.17 1.43
CA THR A 91 -12.39 -2.88 1.89
C THR A 91 -11.38 -3.81 1.25
N GLU A 92 -11.84 -4.89 0.62
CA GLU A 92 -10.99 -5.95 0.08
C GLU A 92 -11.26 -6.13 -1.43
N MET A 93 -10.18 -6.37 -2.17
CA MET A 93 -10.22 -6.72 -3.60
C MET A 93 -10.12 -8.24 -3.77
N GLN A 94 -10.77 -8.79 -4.81
CA GLN A 94 -10.78 -10.24 -5.07
C GLN A 94 -9.36 -10.78 -5.17
N ASP A 95 -9.01 -11.82 -4.43
CA ASP A 95 -7.66 -12.40 -4.51
C ASP A 95 -7.46 -13.04 -5.89
N ASN A 96 -6.50 -12.52 -6.67
CA ASN A 96 -6.11 -13.05 -7.97
C ASN A 96 -4.59 -13.29 -7.96
N PHE A 97 -4.10 -14.25 -8.76
CA PHE A 97 -2.69 -14.64 -8.79
C PHE A 97 -1.73 -13.48 -9.14
N GLY A 98 -2.24 -12.44 -9.81
CA GLY A 98 -1.51 -11.21 -10.11
C GLY A 98 -1.43 -10.19 -8.96
N ARG A 99 -2.31 -10.27 -7.95
CA ARG A 99 -2.45 -9.26 -6.89
C ARG A 99 -1.55 -9.57 -5.70
N GLN A 100 -0.30 -9.12 -5.77
CA GLN A 100 0.67 -9.42 -4.72
C GLN A 100 0.69 -8.41 -3.58
N ALA A 101 0.09 -7.22 -3.76
CA ALA A 101 0.22 -6.11 -2.79
C ALA A 101 -0.22 -6.50 -1.37
N ARG A 102 -1.39 -7.14 -1.22
CA ARG A 102 -1.92 -7.57 0.09
C ARG A 102 -1.01 -8.61 0.77
N ARG A 103 -0.51 -9.57 0.00
CA ARG A 103 0.37 -10.64 0.51
C ARG A 103 1.70 -10.04 0.97
N ARG A 104 2.35 -9.23 0.13
CA ARG A 104 3.59 -8.53 0.47
C ARG A 104 3.41 -7.58 1.66
N PHE A 105 2.26 -6.93 1.77
CA PHE A 105 1.95 -6.08 2.91
C PHE A 105 1.74 -6.87 4.20
N ARG A 106 1.32 -8.14 4.13
CA ARG A 106 1.05 -9.00 5.29
C ARG A 106 2.27 -9.83 5.74
N ASP A 107 3.12 -10.26 4.81
CA ASP A 107 4.13 -11.32 4.99
C ASP A 107 5.42 -10.89 5.75
N PHE A 108 5.40 -9.77 6.49
CA PHE A 108 6.50 -9.35 7.38
C PHE A 108 6.16 -9.49 8.86
#